data_AF-R4UWH5-F1
#
_entry.id   AF-R4UWH5-F1
#
_cell.length_a   1.000
_cell.length_b   1.000
_cell.length_c   1.000
_cell.angle_alpha   90.00
_cell.angle_beta   90.00
_cell.angle_gamma   90.00
#
_symmetry.space_group_name_H-M   'P 1'
#
loop_
_entity.id
_entity.type
_entity.pdbx_description
1 polymer ?
#
loop_
_entity_poly.entity_id
_entity_poly.type
_entity_poly.pdbx_seq_one_letter_code
_entity_poly.pdbx_strand_id
1 'polypeptide(L)'
;MTAGARYSRDDAEVLTLLEKLRLLFRSGGPGGGIVGAFPFLMKIAPVLSGYAKMLATVSDLQEFFKKTIREHKKTMDENNARDLIDVYLKETKLQSNNPDSTFTGYTTQKLYCQN
;
A
#
# COMPACT_ATOMS: atom_id res chain seq x y z
N MET A 1 -11.65 -7.08 9.59
CA MET A 1 -12.06 -7.60 8.26
C MET A 1 -10.85 -7.75 7.34
N THR A 2 -9.98 -6.74 7.22
CA THR A 2 -8.85 -6.79 6.28
C THR A 2 -7.62 -7.54 6.80
N ALA A 3 -7.10 -7.23 7.99
CA ALA A 3 -5.85 -7.79 8.50
C ALA A 3 -5.99 -8.60 9.81
N GLY A 4 -7.22 -8.99 10.19
CA GLY A 4 -7.50 -9.77 11.41
C GLY A 4 -7.14 -9.12 12.75
N ALA A 5 -6.34 -8.06 12.74
CA ALA A 5 -5.74 -7.42 13.90
C ALA A 5 -6.66 -6.36 14.51
N ARG A 6 -6.62 -6.28 15.84
CA ARG A 6 -7.26 -5.22 16.61
C ARG A 6 -6.17 -4.33 17.18
N TYR A 7 -6.11 -3.09 16.71
CA TYR A 7 -5.19 -2.09 17.24
C TYR A 7 -5.86 -1.34 18.40
N SER A 8 -5.08 -1.05 19.44
CA SER A 8 -5.53 -0.16 20.51
C SER A 8 -5.66 1.26 19.98
N ARG A 9 -6.51 2.09 20.60
CA ARG A 9 -6.63 3.52 20.24
C ARG A 9 -5.32 4.29 20.46
N ASP A 10 -4.51 3.84 21.40
CA ASP A 10 -3.25 4.49 21.79
C ASP A 10 -2.01 3.82 21.15
N ASP A 11 -2.21 2.99 20.13
CA ASP A 11 -1.11 2.34 19.42
C ASP A 11 -0.30 3.38 18.62
N ALA A 12 0.95 3.59 19.02
CA ALA A 12 1.83 4.58 18.43
C ALA A 12 2.12 4.33 16.95
N GLU A 13 2.19 3.07 16.48
CA GLU A 13 2.39 2.77 15.06
C GLU A 13 1.17 3.19 14.24
N VAL A 14 -0.04 2.89 14.73
CA VAL A 14 -1.29 3.22 14.03
C VAL A 14 -1.58 4.72 14.05
N LEU A 15 -1.30 5.39 15.17
CA LEU A 15 -1.42 6.84 15.27
C LEU A 15 -0.46 7.54 14.30
N THR A 16 0.78 7.08 14.23
CA THR A 16 1.77 7.59 13.26
C THR A 16 1.30 7.38 11.82
N LEU A 17 0.75 6.20 11.51
CA LEU A 17 0.20 5.90 10.20
C LEU A 17 -0.98 6.80 9.84
N LEU A 18 -1.88 7.04 10.80
CA LEU A 18 -3.05 7.89 10.62
C LEU A 18 -2.65 9.35 10.38
N GLU A 19 -1.63 9.86 11.07
CA GLU A 19 -1.07 11.18 10.82
C GLU A 19 -0.48 11.30 9.42
N LYS A 20 0.32 10.32 8.99
CA LYS A 20 0.87 10.26 7.62
C LYS A 20 -0.23 10.24 6.56
N LEU A 21 -1.28 9.45 6.78
CA LEU A 21 -2.43 9.39 5.88
C LEU A 21 -3.20 10.72 5.83
N ARG A 22 -3.40 11.37 6.99
CA ARG A 22 -4.02 12.69 7.07
C ARG A 22 -3.20 13.76 6.33
N LEU A 23 -1.88 13.71 6.43
CA LEU A 23 -0.98 14.60 5.69
C LEU A 23 -1.08 14.37 4.18
N LEU A 24 -1.15 13.11 3.73
CA LEU A 24 -1.36 12.78 2.33
C LEU A 24 -2.67 13.36 1.80
N PHE A 25 -3.80 13.07 2.47
CA PHE A 25 -5.10 13.59 2.04
C PHE A 25 -5.21 15.12 2.13
N ARG A 26 -4.48 15.76 3.05
CA ARG A 26 -4.44 17.22 3.10
C ARG A 26 -3.57 17.83 2.01
N SER A 27 -2.50 17.15 1.62
CA SER A 27 -1.63 17.59 0.52
C SER A 27 -2.30 17.46 -0.85
N GLY A 28 -3.13 16.43 -1.03
CA GLY A 28 -4.01 16.28 -2.18
C GLY A 28 -5.35 16.97 -1.91
N GLY A 29 -5.43 18.29 -2.09
CA GLY A 29 -6.72 19.01 -1.98
C GLY A 29 -7.83 18.39 -2.87
N PRO A 30 -9.09 18.81 -2.73
CA PRO A 30 -10.27 18.12 -3.30
C PRO A 30 -10.28 17.83 -4.81
N GLY A 31 -9.32 18.38 -5.58
CA GLY A 31 -9.11 18.10 -7.01
C GLY A 31 -7.69 17.64 -7.38
N GLY A 32 -6.93 17.05 -6.45
CA GLY A 32 -5.54 16.61 -6.71
C GLY A 32 -4.51 17.76 -6.70
N GLY A 33 -4.89 18.93 -6.21
CA GLY A 33 -4.04 20.13 -6.20
C GLY A 33 -3.58 20.56 -7.60
N ILE A 34 -2.49 21.33 -7.66
CA ILE A 34 -1.88 21.79 -8.92
C ILE A 34 -1.48 20.60 -9.83
N VAL A 35 -1.21 19.44 -9.22
CA VAL A 35 -0.82 18.19 -9.88
C VAL A 35 -1.98 17.55 -10.64
N GLY A 36 -3.20 17.64 -10.11
CA GLY A 36 -4.42 17.18 -10.81
C GLY A 36 -4.79 18.06 -12.00
N ALA A 37 -4.51 19.36 -11.93
CA ALA A 37 -4.74 20.30 -13.03
C ALA A 37 -3.67 20.23 -14.13
N PHE A 38 -2.41 19.93 -13.76
CA PHE A 38 -1.28 19.94 -14.68
C PHE A 38 -0.32 18.75 -14.44
N PRO A 39 -0.60 17.57 -15.03
CA PRO A 39 0.18 16.35 -14.79
C PRO A 39 1.65 16.46 -15.26
N PHE A 40 1.98 17.37 -16.17
CA PHE A 40 3.36 17.61 -16.63
C PHE A 40 4.26 18.24 -15.55
N LEU A 41 3.68 18.91 -14.54
CA LEU A 41 4.46 19.50 -13.45
C LEU A 41 5.12 18.46 -12.55
N MET A 42 4.62 17.21 -12.53
CA MET A 42 5.31 16.09 -11.86
C MET A 42 6.69 15.82 -12.48
N LYS A 43 6.85 16.01 -13.80
CA LYS A 43 8.12 15.74 -14.50
C LYS A 43 9.08 16.92 -14.48
N ILE A 44 8.56 18.15 -14.49
CA ILE A 44 9.37 19.37 -14.59
C ILE A 44 9.83 19.87 -13.21
N ALA A 45 8.99 19.75 -12.17
CA ALA A 45 9.30 20.27 -10.84
C ALA A 45 8.78 19.37 -9.71
N PRO A 46 9.35 18.17 -9.53
CA PRO A 46 8.92 17.19 -8.51
C PRO A 46 9.12 17.66 -7.07
N VAL A 47 10.05 18.60 -6.83
CA VAL A 47 10.35 19.15 -5.49
C VAL A 47 9.45 20.35 -5.15
N LEU A 48 9.21 21.26 -6.11
CA LEU A 48 8.35 22.44 -5.91
C LEU A 48 6.86 22.10 -5.81
N SER A 49 6.43 21.01 -6.45
CA SER A 49 5.04 20.54 -6.39
C SER A 49 4.67 19.79 -5.10
N GLY A 50 5.66 19.49 -4.24
CA GLY A 50 5.44 18.67 -3.04
C GLY A 50 5.26 17.18 -3.34
N TYR A 51 5.38 16.77 -4.60
CA TYR A 51 5.20 15.38 -5.05
C TYR A 51 6.23 14.43 -4.43
N ALA A 52 7.49 14.86 -4.29
CA ALA A 52 8.52 14.06 -3.62
C ALA A 52 8.16 13.70 -2.16
N LYS A 53 7.57 14.66 -1.42
CA LYS A 53 7.13 14.45 -0.03
C LYS A 53 5.92 13.51 0.05
N MET A 54 5.02 13.62 -0.93
CA MET A 54 3.90 12.70 -1.09
C MET A 54 4.40 11.27 -1.35
N LEU A 55 5.32 11.08 -2.30
CA LEU A 55 5.91 9.78 -2.60
C LEU A 55 6.62 9.15 -1.38
N ALA A 56 7.39 9.93 -0.62
CA ALA A 56 8.02 9.44 0.61
C ALA A 56 6.97 8.94 1.62
N THR A 57 5.90 9.71 1.81
CA THR A 57 4.83 9.33 2.76
C THR A 57 4.05 8.10 2.27
N VAL A 58 3.82 7.96 0.95
CA VAL A 58 3.22 6.75 0.36
C VAL A 58 4.14 5.54 0.52
N SER A 59 5.46 5.71 0.35
CA SER A 59 6.45 4.64 0.55
C SER A 59 6.41 4.12 1.99
N ASP A 60 6.35 5.01 2.98
CA ASP A 60 6.24 4.64 4.39
C ASP A 60 4.95 3.84 4.68
N LEU A 61 3.82 4.25 4.10
CA LEU A 61 2.56 3.51 4.21
C LEU A 61 2.67 2.12 3.57
N GLN A 62 3.27 2.05 2.38
CA GLN A 62 3.50 0.78 1.70
C GLN A 62 4.39 -0.16 2.52
N GLU A 63 5.41 0.37 3.20
CA GLU A 63 6.28 -0.42 4.07
C GLU A 63 5.51 -1.02 5.25
N PHE A 64 4.63 -0.23 5.89
CA PHE A 64 3.75 -0.72 6.94
C PHE A 64 2.87 -1.89 6.46
N PHE A 65 2.18 -1.74 5.32
CA PHE A 65 1.36 -2.81 4.77
C PHE A 65 2.19 -4.04 4.40
N LYS A 66 3.39 -3.86 3.86
CA LYS A 66 4.32 -4.97 3.57
C LYS A 66 4.75 -5.72 4.83
N LYS A 67 4.98 -5.01 5.95
CA LYS A 67 5.27 -5.62 7.25
C LYS A 67 4.11 -6.49 7.70
N THR A 68 2.88 -5.96 7.70
CA THR A 68 1.68 -6.71 8.06
C THR A 68 1.49 -7.95 7.19
N ILE A 69 1.61 -7.83 5.86
CA ILE A 69 1.49 -8.97 4.93
C ILE A 69 2.57 -10.03 5.21
N ARG A 70 3.80 -9.62 5.54
CA ARG A 70 4.89 -10.54 5.90
C ARG A 70 4.60 -11.29 7.19
N GLU A 71 4.00 -10.65 8.18
CA GLU A 71 3.57 -11.28 9.43
C GLU A 71 2.45 -12.30 9.19
N HIS A 72 1.47 -11.97 8.33
CA HIS A 72 0.42 -12.91 7.92
C HIS A 72 1.03 -14.11 7.22
N LYS A 73 1.94 -13.89 6.27
CA LYS A 73 2.64 -15.00 5.56
C LYS A 73 3.41 -15.93 6.51
N LYS A 74 3.99 -15.42 7.60
CA LYS A 74 4.71 -16.22 8.61
C LYS A 74 3.76 -17.03 9.50
N THR A 75 2.58 -16.51 9.78
CA THR A 75 1.61 -17.08 10.72
C THR A 75 0.42 -17.74 10.02
N MET A 76 0.48 -17.85 8.69
CA MET A 76 -0.61 -18.33 7.85
C MET A 76 -0.85 -19.81 8.09
N ASP A 77 -2.09 -20.16 8.44
CA ASP A 77 -2.57 -21.54 8.46
C ASP A 77 -3.43 -21.77 7.22
N GLU A 78 -3.05 -22.74 6.39
CA GLU A 78 -3.73 -23.04 5.13
C GLU A 78 -5.16 -23.59 5.34
N ASN A 79 -5.42 -24.13 6.52
CA ASN A 79 -6.71 -24.70 6.91
C ASN A 79 -7.63 -23.70 7.60
N ASN A 80 -7.09 -22.58 8.12
CA ASN A 80 -7.85 -21.60 8.87
C ASN A 80 -7.43 -20.17 8.50
N ALA A 81 -8.00 -19.64 7.41
CA ALA A 81 -7.79 -18.25 7.01
C ALA A 81 -8.52 -17.29 7.96
N ARG A 82 -7.77 -16.42 8.63
CA ARG A 82 -8.30 -15.55 9.71
C ARG A 82 -8.85 -14.23 9.18
N ASP A 83 -8.41 -13.81 8.00
CA ASP A 83 -8.75 -12.53 7.39
C ASP A 83 -8.57 -12.54 5.88
N LEU A 84 -8.89 -11.39 5.27
CA LEU A 84 -8.81 -11.18 3.83
C LEU A 84 -7.38 -11.33 3.29
N ILE A 85 -6.35 -10.97 4.06
CA ILE A 85 -4.95 -11.12 3.62
C ILE A 85 -4.61 -12.60 3.50
N ASP A 86 -4.98 -13.42 4.49
CA ASP A 86 -4.75 -14.87 4.46
C ASP A 86 -5.47 -15.54 3.28
N VAL A 87 -6.74 -15.16 3.03
CA VAL A 87 -7.52 -15.68 1.88
C VAL A 87 -6.89 -15.25 0.55
N TYR A 88 -6.50 -13.98 0.41
CA TYR A 88 -5.88 -13.48 -0.81
C TYR A 88 -4.54 -14.17 -1.10
N LEU A 89 -3.71 -14.39 -0.08
CA LEU A 89 -2.45 -15.11 -0.21
C LEU A 89 -2.67 -16.57 -0.61
N LYS A 90 -3.70 -17.23 -0.09
CA LYS A 90 -4.09 -18.59 -0.46
C LYS A 90 -4.52 -18.68 -1.93
N GLU A 91 -5.44 -17.82 -2.36
CA GLU A 91 -5.90 -17.78 -3.76
C GLU A 91 -4.74 -17.50 -4.72
N THR A 92 -3.84 -16.58 -4.35
CA THR A 92 -2.65 -16.28 -5.16
C THR A 92 -1.71 -17.47 -5.29
N LYS A 93 -1.55 -18.29 -4.25
CA LYS A 93 -0.79 -19.55 -4.34
C LYS A 93 -1.49 -20.57 -5.24
N LEU A 94 -2.81 -20.73 -5.11
CA LEU A 94 -3.59 -21.70 -5.90
C LEU A 94 -3.58 -21.37 -7.39
N GLN A 95 -3.64 -20.07 -7.72
CA GLN A 95 -3.70 -19.58 -9.08
C GLN A 95 -2.31 -19.33 -9.71
N SER A 96 -1.21 -19.68 -9.04
CA SER A 96 0.15 -19.36 -9.52
C SER A 96 0.49 -19.95 -10.90
N ASN A 97 -0.18 -21.05 -11.25
CA ASN A 97 0.04 -21.78 -12.50
C ASN A 97 -1.01 -21.46 -13.57
N ASN A 98 -1.97 -20.58 -13.28
CA ASN A 98 -3.03 -20.21 -14.21
C ASN A 98 -2.68 -18.89 -14.91
N PRO A 99 -2.33 -18.91 -16.22
CA PRO A 99 -1.96 -17.72 -16.97
C PRO A 99 -3.12 -16.71 -17.15
N ASP A 100 -4.37 -17.15 -17.01
CA ASP A 100 -5.57 -16.31 -17.15
C ASP A 100 -6.07 -15.75 -15.80
N SER A 101 -5.34 -16.01 -14.72
CA SER A 101 -5.75 -15.54 -13.40
C SER A 101 -5.46 -14.06 -13.18
N THR A 102 -6.41 -13.35 -12.55
CA THR A 102 -6.24 -11.97 -12.07
C THR A 102 -5.53 -11.89 -10.73
N PHE A 103 -5.30 -13.03 -10.05
CA PHE A 103 -4.58 -13.12 -8.78
C PHE A 103 -3.08 -13.15 -9.03
N THR A 104 -2.45 -11.97 -8.92
CA THR A 104 -1.00 -11.81 -9.12
C THR A 104 -0.22 -11.89 -7.81
N GLY A 105 0.81 -12.73 -7.79
CA GLY A 105 1.81 -12.72 -6.72
C GLY A 105 2.62 -11.43 -6.77
N TYR A 106 2.35 -10.51 -5.83
CA TYR A 106 3.16 -9.33 -5.52
C TYR A 106 3.60 -8.49 -6.74
N THR A 107 2.66 -7.68 -7.23
CA THR A 107 2.95 -6.58 -8.15
C THR A 107 3.50 -5.38 -7.36
N THR A 108 4.82 -5.19 -7.37
CA THR A 108 5.49 -3.86 -7.26
C THR A 108 6.96 -3.86 -7.68
N GLN A 109 7.63 -5.00 -7.88
CA GLN A 109 9.00 -4.98 -8.42
C GLN A 109 9.02 -4.71 -9.94
N LYS A 110 8.01 -5.14 -10.71
CA LYS A 110 7.95 -4.88 -12.16
C LYS A 110 7.51 -3.47 -12.56
N LEU A 111 6.99 -2.64 -11.65
CA LEU A 111 6.62 -1.25 -11.96
C LEU A 111 7.77 -0.25 -11.74
N TYR A 112 8.89 -0.67 -11.13
CA TYR A 112 10.11 0.13 -10.99
C TYR A 112 11.31 -0.44 -11.78
N CYS A 113 11.27 -1.70 -12.22
CA CYS A 113 12.26 -2.29 -13.13
C CYS A 113 11.94 -2.05 -14.62
N GLN A 114 11.36 -0.89 -14.95
CA GLN A 114 11.43 -0.30 -16.30
C GLN A 114 12.14 1.06 -16.19
N ASN A 115 13.43 1.01 -15.88
CA ASN A 115 14.41 1.97 -16.35
C ASN A 115 15.58 1.16 -16.90
#